data_AF-A0A261VFA9-F1
#
_entry.id   AF-A0A261VFA9-F1
#
_cell.length_a   1.000
_cell.length_b   1.000
_cell.length_c   1.000
_cell.angle_alpha   90.00
_cell.angle_beta   90.00
_cell.angle_gamma   90.00
#
_symmetry.space_group_name_H-M   'P 1'
#
loop_
_entity.id
_entity.type
_entity.pdbx_description
1 polymer ?
#
loop_
_entity_poly.entity_id
_entity_poly.type
_entity_poly.pdbx_seq_one_letter_code
_entity_poly.pdbx_strand_id
1 'polypeptide(L)'
;MGKLGVWVGYDQKIVCNELRRQNLISFEDWVLDASHCAQAFTPITYLGYRLWANPCSRLMLRYPLLARGLARAVRWMAADLKYRKGVSHHRHLRGWLIRCCVFWPSNWLLGSGVFLSLSAVRRLSGKPGSSFFGHQRSRISSTTFYLGSKP
;
A
#
# COMPACT_ATOMS: atom_id res chain seq x y z
N MET A 1 -24.86 -19.95 9.35
CA MET A 1 -23.50 -19.84 9.93
C MET A 1 -22.72 -18.75 9.20
N GLY A 2 -22.72 -17.52 9.73
CA GLY A 2 -21.96 -16.41 9.15
C GLY A 2 -20.47 -16.57 9.46
N LYS A 3 -19.63 -16.65 8.42
CA LYS A 3 -18.17 -16.64 8.58
C LYS A 3 -17.75 -15.29 9.17
N LEU A 4 -17.37 -15.29 10.45
CA LEU A 4 -16.66 -14.18 11.09
C LEU A 4 -15.30 -14.03 10.39
N GLY A 5 -15.25 -13.20 9.35
CA GLY A 5 -14.00 -12.81 8.72
C GLY A 5 -13.31 -11.75 9.57
N VAL A 6 -12.26 -12.12 10.30
CA VAL A 6 -11.33 -11.14 10.87
C VAL A 6 -10.68 -10.42 9.69
N TRP A 7 -11.11 -9.20 9.42
CA TRP A 7 -10.44 -8.31 8.49
C TRP A 7 -9.22 -7.72 9.19
N VAL A 8 -8.11 -8.46 9.16
CA VAL A 8 -6.82 -7.86 9.49
C VAL A 8 -6.59 -6.78 8.43
N GLY A 9 -6.33 -5.54 8.83
CA GLY A 9 -5.92 -4.48 7.93
C GLY A 9 -4.42 -4.26 8.08
N TYR A 10 -3.72 -4.03 6.98
CA TYR A 10 -2.39 -3.43 7.06
C TYR A 10 -2.54 -1.93 6.87
N ASP A 11 -2.45 -1.14 7.95
CA ASP A 11 -2.65 0.32 7.95
C ASP A 11 -1.82 1.03 6.87
N GLN A 12 -0.67 0.46 6.53
CA GLN A 12 0.27 1.01 5.56
C GLN A 12 -0.03 0.65 4.09
N LYS A 13 -0.97 -0.25 3.79
CA LYS A 13 -1.22 -0.73 2.42
C LYS A 13 -2.64 -0.46 1.93
N ILE A 14 -3.00 0.83 1.92
CA ILE A 14 -4.31 1.41 1.57
C ILE A 14 -4.94 0.78 0.31
N VAL A 15 -4.20 0.75 -0.82
CA VAL A 15 -4.75 0.25 -2.11
C VAL A 15 -5.02 -1.24 -2.08
N CYS A 16 -4.11 -2.05 -1.53
CA CYS A 16 -4.33 -3.49 -1.49
C CYS A 16 -5.43 -3.87 -0.49
N ASN A 17 -5.60 -3.12 0.60
CA ASN A 17 -6.75 -3.29 1.49
C ASN A 17 -8.06 -3.04 0.75
N GLU A 18 -8.15 -1.98 -0.06
CA GLU A 18 -9.35 -1.68 -0.83
C GLU A 18 -9.64 -2.75 -1.90
N LEU A 19 -8.62 -3.18 -2.65
CA LEU A 19 -8.76 -4.31 -3.59
C LEU A 19 -9.21 -5.60 -2.91
N ARG A 20 -8.73 -5.85 -1.68
CA ARG A 20 -9.14 -7.01 -0.88
C ARG A 20 -10.58 -6.88 -0.41
N ARG A 21 -11.03 -5.69 0.00
CA ARG A 21 -12.45 -5.42 0.35
C ARG A 21 -13.38 -5.71 -0.83
N GLN A 22 -12.94 -5.37 -2.04
CA GLN A 22 -13.67 -5.66 -3.28
C GLN A 22 -13.51 -7.12 -3.79
N ASN A 23 -12.80 -7.99 -3.05
CA ASN A 23 -12.47 -9.37 -3.45
C ASN A 23 -11.74 -9.49 -4.81
N LEU A 24 -11.00 -8.45 -5.20
CA LEU A 24 -10.26 -8.42 -6.47
C LEU A 24 -8.86 -9.05 -6.37
N ILE A 25 -8.35 -9.28 -5.17
CA ILE A 25 -7.09 -10.00 -4.92
C ILE A 25 -7.30 -11.09 -3.87
N SER A 26 -6.53 -12.17 -3.97
CA SER A 26 -6.60 -13.27 -3.01
C SER A 26 -6.08 -12.81 -1.63
N PHE A 27 -6.54 -13.47 -0.57
CA PHE A 27 -6.04 -13.19 0.78
C PHE A 27 -4.53 -13.43 0.89
N GLU A 28 -4.03 -14.51 0.27
CA GLU A 28 -2.61 -14.85 0.28
C GLU A 28 -1.76 -13.77 -0.42
N ASP A 29 -2.17 -13.32 -1.62
CA ASP A 29 -1.45 -12.27 -2.35
C ASP A 29 -1.47 -10.94 -1.59
N TRP A 30 -2.60 -10.64 -0.95
CA TRP A 30 -2.75 -9.45 -0.11
C TRP A 30 -1.83 -9.49 1.10
N VAL A 31 -1.82 -10.58 1.88
CA VAL A 31 -0.92 -10.73 3.05
C VAL A 31 0.54 -10.66 2.60
N LEU A 32 0.89 -11.32 1.50
CA LEU A 32 2.25 -11.36 0.99
C LEU A 32 2.76 -9.96 0.62
N ASP A 33 2.01 -9.22 -0.19
CA ASP A 33 2.38 -7.88 -0.64
C ASP A 33 2.39 -6.88 0.53
N ALA A 34 1.38 -6.94 1.40
CA ALA A 34 1.26 -6.03 2.53
C ALA A 34 2.38 -6.26 3.57
N SER A 35 2.70 -7.53 3.87
CA SER A 35 3.81 -7.87 4.77
C SER A 35 5.16 -7.43 4.20
N HIS A 36 5.39 -7.65 2.90
CA HIS A 36 6.62 -7.20 2.25
C HIS A 36 6.75 -5.68 2.30
N CYS A 37 5.67 -4.96 2.01
CA CYS A 37 5.69 -3.50 2.04
C CYS A 37 5.86 -2.96 3.47
N ALA A 38 5.25 -3.57 4.48
CA ALA A 38 5.43 -3.18 5.88
C ALA A 38 6.90 -3.31 6.34
N GLN A 39 7.64 -4.27 5.78
CA GLN A 39 9.07 -4.46 6.07
C GLN A 39 9.97 -3.52 5.23
N ALA A 40 9.58 -3.24 3.98
CA ALA A 40 10.42 -2.50 3.04
C ALA A 40 10.16 -0.99 3.00
N PHE A 41 9.00 -0.53 3.48
CA PHE A 41 8.67 0.89 3.45
C PHE A 41 9.57 1.69 4.39
N THR A 42 10.34 2.59 3.79
CA THR A 42 10.96 3.69 4.53
C THR A 42 9.92 4.80 4.75
N PRO A 43 10.14 5.69 5.71
CA PRO A 43 9.19 6.76 5.94
C PRO A 43 9.00 7.71 4.75
N ILE A 44 10.03 7.93 3.92
CA ILE A 44 9.96 8.70 2.67
C ILE A 44 9.10 7.98 1.63
N THR A 45 9.38 6.70 1.38
CA THR A 45 8.63 5.92 0.38
C THR A 45 7.18 5.71 0.80
N TYR A 46 6.91 5.56 2.10
CA TYR A 46 5.56 5.49 2.63
C TYR A 46 4.81 6.82 2.48
N LEU A 47 5.47 7.96 2.72
CA LEU A 47 4.87 9.28 2.46
C LEU A 47 4.47 9.41 0.99
N GLY A 48 5.38 9.08 0.07
CA GLY A 48 5.09 9.08 -1.36
C GLY A 48 3.94 8.14 -1.74
N TYR A 49 3.92 6.94 -1.17
CA TYR A 49 2.82 6.00 -1.35
C TYR A 49 1.47 6.60 -0.94
N ARG A 50 1.38 7.19 0.26
CA ARG A 50 0.13 7.77 0.77
C ARG A 50 -0.42 8.89 -0.11
N LEU A 51 0.45 9.68 -0.74
CA LEU A 51 0.04 10.82 -1.57
C LEU A 51 -0.85 10.40 -2.74
N TRP A 52 -0.50 9.31 -3.42
CA TRP A 52 -1.31 8.80 -4.53
C TRP A 52 -2.30 7.73 -4.07
N ALA A 53 -1.98 6.92 -3.06
CA ALA A 53 -2.83 5.81 -2.61
C ALA A 53 -4.18 6.28 -2.05
N ASN A 54 -4.21 7.39 -1.32
CA ASN A 54 -5.45 7.95 -0.75
C ASN A 54 -6.45 8.45 -1.81
N PRO A 55 -6.06 9.29 -2.78
CA PRO A 55 -7.00 9.67 -3.85
C PRO A 55 -7.32 8.48 -4.75
N CYS A 56 -6.36 7.58 -4.99
CA CYS A 56 -6.57 6.39 -5.80
C CYS A 56 -7.63 5.45 -5.20
N SER A 57 -7.62 5.20 -3.89
CA SER A 57 -8.63 4.34 -3.25
C SER A 57 -10.05 4.91 -3.42
N ARG A 58 -10.22 6.23 -3.32
CA ARG A 58 -11.50 6.90 -3.59
C ARG A 58 -11.92 6.77 -5.05
N LEU A 59 -10.97 6.90 -5.98
CA LEU A 59 -11.25 6.71 -7.41
C LEU A 59 -11.61 5.27 -7.75
N MET A 60 -10.99 4.29 -7.10
CA MET A 60 -11.30 2.87 -7.28
C MET A 60 -12.74 2.52 -6.88
N LEU A 61 -13.29 3.21 -5.86
CA LEU A 61 -14.70 3.05 -5.48
C LEU A 61 -15.65 3.57 -6.57
N ARG A 62 -15.24 4.61 -7.30
CA ARG A 62 -16.05 5.22 -8.36
C ARG A 62 -15.88 4.55 -9.73
N TYR A 63 -14.68 4.04 -10.02
CA TYR A 63 -14.30 3.51 -11.32
C TYR A 63 -13.84 2.04 -11.22
N PRO A 64 -14.75 1.07 -11.42
CA PRO A 64 -14.44 -0.36 -11.24
C PRO A 64 -13.39 -0.89 -12.22
N LEU A 65 -13.27 -0.27 -13.41
CA LEU A 65 -12.23 -0.61 -14.38
C LEU A 65 -10.83 -0.27 -13.86
N LEU A 66 -10.68 0.87 -13.16
CA LEU A 66 -9.43 1.25 -12.51
C LEU A 66 -9.04 0.23 -11.44
N ALA A 67 -10.00 -0.17 -10.60
CA ALA A 67 -9.78 -1.17 -9.57
C ALA A 67 -9.32 -2.52 -10.15
N ARG A 68 -9.92 -2.98 -11.26
CA ARG A 68 -9.50 -4.21 -11.96
C ARG A 68 -8.10 -4.09 -12.57
N GLY A 69 -7.76 -2.94 -13.14
CA GLY A 69 -6.42 -2.67 -13.68
C GLY A 69 -5.36 -2.75 -12.58
N LEU A 70 -5.62 -2.08 -11.45
CA LEU A 70 -4.74 -2.12 -10.28
C LEU A 70 -4.65 -3.51 -9.65
N ALA A 71 -5.77 -4.25 -9.59
CA ALA A 71 -5.77 -5.63 -9.14
C ALA A 71 -4.82 -6.51 -9.98
N ARG A 72 -4.82 -6.32 -11.30
CA ARG A 72 -3.91 -7.04 -12.20
C ARG A 72 -2.45 -6.67 -11.93
N ALA A 73 -2.15 -5.38 -11.74
CA ALA A 73 -0.80 -4.93 -11.38
C ALA A 73 -0.33 -5.53 -10.04
N VAL A 74 -1.18 -5.52 -9.02
CA VAL A 74 -0.89 -6.12 -7.70
C VAL A 74 -0.68 -7.63 -7.81
N ARG A 75 -1.50 -8.35 -8.58
CA ARG A 75 -1.32 -9.79 -8.83
C ARG A 75 0.02 -10.10 -9.50
N TRP A 76 0.43 -9.28 -10.47
CA TRP A 76 1.74 -9.41 -11.10
C TRP A 76 2.88 -9.18 -10.10
N MET A 77 2.77 -8.16 -9.25
CA MET A 77 3.74 -7.91 -8.17
C MET A 77 3.80 -9.08 -7.18
N ALA A 78 2.65 -9.60 -6.75
CA ALA A 78 2.54 -10.75 -5.86
C ALA A 78 3.18 -12.00 -6.47
N ALA A 79 2.99 -12.24 -7.78
CA ALA A 79 3.64 -13.35 -8.47
C ALA A 79 5.18 -13.23 -8.46
N ASP A 80 5.74 -12.04 -8.69
CA ASP A 80 7.19 -11.79 -8.56
C ASP A 80 7.68 -12.02 -7.12
N LEU A 81 6.89 -11.60 -6.13
CA LEU A 81 7.18 -11.83 -4.71
C LEU A 81 7.14 -13.32 -4.34
N LYS A 82 6.18 -14.09 -4.85
CA LYS A 82 6.11 -15.55 -4.67
C LYS A 82 7.35 -16.23 -5.25
N TYR A 83 7.80 -15.82 -6.44
CA TYR A 83 9.04 -16.30 -7.03
C TYR A 83 10.26 -16.00 -6.15
N ARG A 84 10.38 -14.75 -5.68
CA ARG A 84 11.49 -14.33 -4.79
C ARG A 84 11.53 -15.06 -3.44
N LYS A 85 10.37 -15.49 -2.94
CA LYS A 85 10.27 -16.29 -1.71
C LYS A 85 10.44 -17.80 -1.94
N GLY A 86 10.71 -18.23 -3.16
CA GLY A 86 10.83 -19.66 -3.50
C GLY A 86 9.51 -20.43 -3.50
N VAL A 87 8.37 -19.74 -3.40
CA VAL A 87 7.02 -20.35 -3.45
C VAL A 87 6.62 -20.70 -4.89
N SER A 88 7.18 -19.98 -5.88
CA SER A 88 6.98 -20.27 -7.30
C SER A 88 8.31 -20.47 -8.01
N HIS A 89 8.35 -21.40 -8.95
CA HIS A 89 9.53 -21.66 -9.80
C HIS A 89 9.66 -20.69 -10.98
N HIS A 90 8.62 -19.92 -11.30
CA HIS A 90 8.59 -19.08 -12.51
C HIS A 90 8.80 -17.60 -12.19
N ARG A 91 9.80 -16.99 -12.83
CA ARG A 91 10.07 -15.56 -12.69
C ARG A 91 8.99 -14.73 -13.38
N HIS A 92 8.41 -13.77 -12.65
CA HIS A 92 7.36 -12.91 -13.20
C HIS A 92 7.90 -11.53 -13.61
N LEU A 93 8.43 -11.42 -14.84
CA LEU A 93 9.11 -10.22 -15.33
C LEU A 93 8.25 -8.95 -15.25
N ARG A 94 6.97 -9.01 -15.60
CA ARG A 94 6.06 -7.85 -15.52
C ARG A 94 5.88 -7.37 -14.07
N GLY A 95 5.84 -8.32 -13.14
CA GLY A 95 5.73 -8.05 -11.71
C GLY A 95 6.98 -7.37 -11.17
N TRP A 96 8.13 -7.90 -11.58
CA TRP A 96 9.42 -7.31 -11.30
C TRP A 96 9.53 -5.89 -11.84
N LEU A 97 9.13 -5.65 -13.10
CA LEU A 97 9.18 -4.34 -13.75
C LEU A 97 8.29 -3.33 -13.03
N ILE A 98 7.04 -3.69 -12.73
CA ILE A 98 6.14 -2.80 -12.00
C ILE A 98 6.67 -2.51 -10.60
N ARG A 99 7.18 -3.52 -9.89
CA ARG A 99 7.70 -3.34 -8.53
C ARG A 99 8.96 -2.45 -8.54
N CYS A 100 9.96 -2.80 -9.35
CA CYS A 100 11.29 -2.18 -9.34
C CYS A 100 11.36 -0.86 -10.12
N CYS A 101 10.66 -0.71 -11.24
CA CYS A 101 10.80 0.47 -12.10
C CYS A 101 9.68 1.49 -11.91
N VAL A 102 8.50 1.07 -11.44
CA VAL A 102 7.34 1.96 -11.27
C VAL A 102 7.06 2.21 -9.79
N PHE A 103 6.64 1.18 -9.06
CA PHE A 103 6.13 1.31 -7.70
C PHE A 103 7.15 1.93 -6.74
N TRP A 104 8.35 1.34 -6.60
CA TRP A 104 9.36 1.85 -5.67
C TRP A 104 9.92 3.21 -6.08
N PRO A 105 10.34 3.45 -7.34
CA PRO A 105 10.87 4.75 -7.76
C PRO A 105 9.83 5.86 -7.68
N SER A 106 8.58 5.63 -8.07
CA SER A 106 7.52 6.64 -7.98
C SER A 106 7.24 7.02 -6.52
N ASN A 107 7.17 6.04 -5.62
CA ASN A 107 6.99 6.29 -4.18
C ASN A 107 8.17 7.08 -3.60
N TRP A 108 9.40 6.75 -3.99
CA TRP A 108 10.58 7.48 -3.53
C TRP A 108 10.61 8.92 -4.08
N LEU A 109 10.35 9.12 -5.37
CA LEU A 109 10.36 10.43 -6.01
C LEU A 109 9.31 11.37 -5.41
N LEU A 110 8.07 10.91 -5.24
CA LEU A 110 6.99 11.69 -4.63
C LEU A 110 7.30 12.01 -3.17
N GLY A 111 7.80 11.03 -2.41
CA GLY A 111 8.17 11.22 -1.01
C GLY A 111 9.30 12.23 -0.83
N SER A 112 10.37 12.08 -1.61
CA SER A 112 11.53 12.97 -1.60
C SER A 112 11.15 14.39 -2.02
N GLY A 113 10.32 14.54 -3.06
CA GLY A 113 9.83 15.84 -3.52
C GLY A 113 9.09 16.58 -2.42
N VAL A 114 8.12 15.94 -1.77
CA VAL A 114 7.37 16.56 -0.66
C VAL A 114 8.27 16.87 0.53
N PHE A 115 9.19 15.97 0.88
CA PHE A 115 10.13 16.20 1.96
C PHE A 115 11.01 17.43 1.70
N LEU A 116 11.53 17.58 0.48
CA LEU A 116 12.33 18.74 0.06
C LEU A 116 11.51 20.02 0.06
N SER A 117 10.29 20.01 -0.49
CA SER A 117 9.41 21.18 -0.48
C SER A 117 9.06 21.64 0.94
N LEU A 118 8.70 20.72 1.84
CA LEU A 118 8.43 21.04 3.24
C LEU A 118 9.68 21.57 3.96
N SER A 119 10.85 21.02 3.64
CA SER A 119 12.13 21.48 4.18
C SER A 119 12.47 22.88 3.70
N ALA A 120 12.24 23.19 2.43
CA ALA A 120 12.44 24.52 1.85
C ALA A 120 11.50 25.55 2.48
N VAL A 121 10.21 25.23 2.58
CA VAL A 121 9.21 26.09 3.24
C VAL A 121 9.58 26.35 4.71
N ARG A 122 10.07 25.33 5.44
CA ARG A 122 10.53 25.52 6.83
C ARG A 122 11.75 26.43 6.94
N ARG A 123 12.74 26.30 6.04
CA ARG A 123 13.91 27.18 6.02
C ARG A 123 13.49 28.63 5.78
N LEU A 124 12.54 28.86 4.87
CA LEU A 124 11.97 30.18 4.62
C LEU A 124 11.12 30.71 5.80
N SER A 125 10.54 29.82 6.61
CA SER A 125 9.67 30.18 7.75
C SER A 125 10.42 30.38 9.08
N GLY A 126 11.75 30.21 9.14
CA GLY A 126 12.57 30.51 10.32
C GLY A 126 12.32 29.68 11.60
N LYS A 127 11.56 28.58 11.55
CA LYS A 127 11.24 27.77 12.75
C LYS A 127 12.29 26.67 13.03
N PRO A 128 12.85 26.56 14.26
CA PRO A 128 13.82 25.54 14.62
C PRO A 128 13.18 24.13 14.63
N GLY A 129 13.96 23.15 14.16
CA GLY A 129 13.47 21.84 13.73
C GLY A 129 13.07 20.90 14.87
N SER A 130 11.78 20.59 14.96
CA SER A 130 11.29 19.36 15.60
C SER A 130 11.31 18.21 14.59
N SER A 131 11.94 17.09 14.95
CA SER A 131 12.07 15.89 14.12
C SER A 131 10.72 15.44 13.53
N PHE A 132 10.66 15.34 12.20
CA PHE A 132 9.43 15.03 11.47
C PHE A 132 9.01 13.55 11.61
N PHE A 133 9.95 12.67 11.95
CA PHE A 133 9.68 11.25 12.17
C PHE A 133 9.38 10.98 13.64
N GLY A 134 8.24 11.50 14.10
CA GLY A 134 7.57 10.99 15.28
C GLY A 134 7.25 9.50 15.06
N HIS A 135 7.93 8.66 15.83
CA HIS A 135 7.86 7.20 15.93
C HIS A 135 6.53 6.58 15.42
N GLN A 136 6.45 6.19 14.13
CA GLN A 136 5.38 5.32 13.64
C GLN A 136 5.69 3.87 14.06
N ARG A 137 5.41 3.54 15.33
CA ARG A 137 5.27 2.14 15.75
C ARG A 137 4.06 1.55 15.04
N SER A 138 4.30 0.50 14.27
CA SER A 138 3.31 -0.37 13.65
C SER A 138 2.30 -0.88 14.68
N ARG A 139 1.12 -0.26 14.74
CA ARG A 139 -0.07 -0.94 15.27
C ARG A 139 -0.74 -1.63 14.09
N ILE A 140 -0.86 -2.95 14.19
CA ILE A 140 -1.83 -3.69 13.39
C ILE A 140 -3.19 -3.28 13.93
N SER A 141 -3.91 -2.40 13.24
CA SER A 141 -5.29 -2.06 13.60
C SER A 141 -6.22 -3.17 13.11
N SER A 142 -6.56 -4.09 14.01
CA SER A 142 -7.69 -5.00 13.81
C SER A 142 -8.98 -4.20 13.97
N THR A 143 -9.56 -3.71 12.88
CA THR A 143 -10.88 -3.05 12.92
C THR A 143 -11.97 -4.07 12.62
N THR A 144 -12.61 -4.55 13.68
CA THR A 144 -13.82 -5.38 13.59
C THR A 144 -15.02 -4.49 13.23
N PHE A 145 -15.51 -4.57 12.00
CA PHE A 145 -16.81 -3.98 11.63
C PHE A 145 -17.88 -5.06 11.65
N TYR A 146 -18.94 -4.83 12.43
CA TYR A 146 -20.16 -5.63 12.43
C TYR A 146 -21.08 -5.17 11.30
N LEU A 147 -21.38 -6.05 10.34
CA LEU A 147 -22.51 -5.87 9.43
C LEU A 147 -23.76 -6.36 10.15
N GLY A 148 -24.59 -5.42 10.61
CA GLY A 148 -25.94 -5.70 11.05
C GLY A 148 -26.76 -6.18 9.86
N SER A 149 -27.14 -7.45 9.89
CA SER A 149 -28.20 -8.01 9.05
C SER A 149 -29.53 -7.38 9.49
N LYS A 150 -30.13 -6.54 8.64
CA LYS A 150 -31.55 -6.18 8.80
C LYS A 150 -32.42 -7.38 8.35
N PRO A 151 -33.55 -7.62 9.03
CA PRO A 151 -34.47 -8.72 8.72
C PRO A 151 -35.11 -8.58 7.34
#